data_AF-A0A6J3QCS7-F1
#
_entry.id   AF-A0A6J3QCS7-F1
#
_cell.length_a   1.000
_cell.length_b   1.000
_cell.length_c   1.000
_cell.angle_alpha   90.00
_cell.angle_beta   90.00
_cell.angle_gamma   90.00
#
_symmetry.space_group_name_H-M   'P 1'
#
loop_
_entity.id
_entity.type
_entity.pdbx_description
1 polymer ?
#
loop_
_entity_poly.entity_id
_entity_poly.type
_entity_poly.pdbx_seq_one_letter_code
_entity_poly.pdbx_strand_id
1 'polypeptide(L)'
;MRSPAGLGALLQKDDGGMCEGPSRISGPIPPDPTLCPDYYRRPASAQGRLEGSTLKLGLLTPDPDLDATPPRGPRIGPGAQEILERGRRGVGGVLLQLGGISLGPGASPKRKDPKDHEKENLRRIREIQRRFREQEHSREQDQSRPLKALWRSPKYDKVKSHVKAQLQEPSPASGTEPAHFLRAHSRCGPGFPPPRVPSPQLTPPGPNAKGPGPSVDFITHNARTAKRAPRRHSRSLQVLAQVLEQQRQAQEHYNATQKGHVPHYLLERRDLWRQEAEARQHSQPDPAMPPGHTCMPENQRLETLSNLLQSQSQLLHELVLLPAGADSLRAQSHRAELDRKLMQVPRPQRDS
;
A
#
# COMPACT_ATOMS: atom_id res chain seq x y z
N MET A 1 -7.26 -44.24 -38.66
CA MET A 1 -6.85 -45.21 -37.61
C MET A 1 -5.45 -44.86 -37.10
N ARG A 2 -5.35 -43.93 -36.15
CA ARG A 2 -4.13 -43.66 -35.37
C ARG A 2 -4.58 -43.27 -33.97
N SER A 3 -4.43 -44.19 -33.02
CA SER A 3 -4.59 -43.93 -31.59
C SER A 3 -3.22 -43.59 -31.00
N PRO A 4 -3.11 -42.58 -30.11
CA PRO A 4 -1.97 -42.45 -29.22
C PRO A 4 -2.28 -43.04 -27.84
N ALA A 5 -1.22 -43.57 -27.25
CA ALA A 5 -1.14 -44.25 -25.98
C ALA A 5 -1.53 -43.39 -24.78
N GLY A 6 -2.17 -44.03 -23.80
CA GLY A 6 -2.30 -43.51 -22.44
C GLY A 6 -1.09 -43.87 -21.59
N LEU A 7 -0.68 -42.93 -20.75
CA LEU A 7 0.02 -43.18 -19.49
C LEU A 7 -0.49 -42.14 -18.48
N GLY A 8 -1.25 -42.61 -17.51
CA GLY A 8 -1.65 -41.84 -16.34
C GLY A 8 -0.53 -41.84 -15.30
N ALA A 9 -0.33 -40.69 -14.65
CA ALA A 9 0.37 -40.58 -13.39
C ALA A 9 -0.42 -39.66 -12.46
N LEU A 10 -0.60 -40.16 -11.26
CA LEU A 10 -1.51 -39.76 -10.20
C LEU A 10 -0.75 -38.89 -9.18
N LEU A 11 -1.44 -37.86 -8.65
CA LEU A 11 -1.25 -37.12 -7.39
C LEU A 11 0.17 -36.76 -6.89
N GLN A 12 0.36 -35.45 -6.63
CA GLN A 12 0.57 -34.99 -5.26
C GLN A 12 0.08 -33.53 -5.11
N LYS A 13 -0.91 -33.35 -4.22
CA LYS A 13 -1.38 -32.05 -3.73
C LYS A 13 -0.51 -31.69 -2.53
N ASP A 14 0.05 -30.49 -2.53
CA ASP A 14 0.63 -29.89 -1.32
C ASP A 14 -0.45 -29.03 -0.64
N ASP A 15 -0.93 -29.51 0.50
CA ASP A 15 -1.78 -28.80 1.45
C ASP A 15 -0.93 -27.83 2.28
N GLY A 16 -0.96 -26.55 1.93
CA GLY A 16 -0.41 -25.44 2.72
C GLY A 16 -1.53 -24.74 3.49
N GLY A 17 -1.59 -24.99 4.81
CA GLY A 17 -2.66 -24.60 5.71
C GLY A 17 -3.10 -23.13 5.66
N MET A 18 -4.40 -22.94 5.41
CA MET A 18 -5.11 -21.68 5.62
C MET A 18 -5.51 -21.62 7.10
N CYS A 19 -5.04 -20.62 7.83
CA CYS A 19 -5.46 -20.37 9.21
C CYS A 19 -6.97 -20.07 9.26
N GLU A 20 -7.77 -21.04 9.65
CA GLU A 20 -9.17 -20.81 10.02
C GLU A 20 -9.24 -20.06 11.36
N GLY A 21 -9.43 -18.75 11.27
CA GLY A 21 -9.92 -17.95 12.39
C GLY A 21 -11.42 -17.69 12.21
N PRO A 22 -12.27 -17.90 13.23
CA PRO A 22 -13.69 -17.60 13.13
C PRO A 22 -13.89 -16.08 13.05
N SER A 23 -13.88 -15.52 11.83
CA SER A 23 -14.28 -14.14 11.57
C SER A 23 -15.80 -14.03 11.66
N ARG A 24 -16.31 -14.00 12.90
CA ARG A 24 -17.69 -13.61 13.19
C ARG A 24 -17.82 -12.09 13.07
N ILE A 25 -17.85 -11.59 11.83
CA ILE A 25 -18.23 -10.19 11.54
C ILE A 25 -19.75 -9.98 11.49
N SER A 26 -20.55 -10.93 11.97
CA SER A 26 -21.99 -10.73 12.14
C SER A 26 -22.28 -9.99 13.45
N GLY A 27 -22.09 -8.67 13.42
CA GLY A 27 -22.82 -7.76 14.29
C GLY A 27 -24.22 -7.49 13.74
N PRO A 28 -25.18 -7.07 14.58
CA PRO A 28 -26.49 -6.63 14.08
C PRO A 28 -26.30 -5.51 13.05
N ILE A 29 -27.09 -5.57 11.97
CA ILE A 29 -27.07 -4.56 10.90
C ILE A 29 -27.32 -3.19 11.56
N PRO A 30 -26.44 -2.19 11.35
CA PRO A 30 -26.64 -0.85 11.90
C PRO A 30 -28.01 -0.31 11.49
N PRO A 31 -28.72 0.40 12.38
CA PRO A 31 -30.03 0.95 12.05
C PRO A 31 -29.90 1.94 10.90
N ASP A 32 -30.94 1.98 10.06
CA ASP A 32 -31.01 2.86 8.89
C ASP A 32 -30.75 4.32 9.32
N PRO A 33 -29.81 5.04 8.68
CA PRO A 33 -29.51 6.43 9.00
C PRO A 33 -30.70 7.38 8.83
N THR A 34 -31.73 6.98 8.07
CA THR A 34 -32.98 7.75 7.92
C THR A 34 -33.90 7.63 9.14
N LEU A 35 -33.78 6.53 9.90
CA LEU A 35 -34.61 6.25 11.07
C LEU A 35 -33.94 6.63 12.40
N CYS A 36 -32.61 6.71 12.44
CA CYS A 36 -31.83 7.02 13.65
C CYS A 36 -30.66 7.99 13.36
N PRO A 37 -30.93 9.28 13.07
CA PRO A 37 -29.91 10.25 12.70
C PRO A 37 -28.88 10.53 13.81
N ASP A 38 -29.29 10.41 15.08
CA ASP A 38 -28.39 10.65 16.22
C ASP A 38 -27.33 9.56 16.40
N TYR A 39 -27.55 8.34 15.87
CA TYR A 39 -26.59 7.23 15.94
C TYR A 39 -25.34 7.47 15.09
N TYR A 40 -25.45 8.33 14.07
CA TYR A 40 -24.37 8.72 13.17
C TYR A 40 -23.90 10.17 13.40
N ARG A 41 -24.47 10.85 14.40
CA ARG A 41 -24.17 12.25 14.70
C ARG A 41 -22.78 12.36 15.32
N ARG A 42 -21.84 12.88 14.55
CA ARG A 42 -20.46 13.10 14.98
C ARG A 42 -20.42 14.14 16.12
N PRO A 43 -19.79 13.84 17.26
CA PRO A 43 -19.70 14.79 18.37
C PRO A 43 -18.88 16.03 18.00
N ALA A 44 -19.28 17.19 18.50
CA ALA A 44 -18.71 18.51 18.18
C ALA A 44 -17.20 18.63 18.46
N SER A 45 -16.64 17.76 19.31
CA SER A 45 -15.20 17.71 19.60
C SER A 45 -14.34 17.26 18.42
N ALA A 46 -14.93 16.70 17.34
CA ALA A 46 -14.20 16.19 16.18
C ALA A 46 -14.16 17.17 14.97
N GLN A 47 -14.70 18.38 15.11
CA GLN A 47 -14.88 19.32 13.99
C GLN A 47 -13.68 20.25 13.73
N GLY A 48 -12.67 20.28 14.60
CA GLY A 48 -11.64 21.33 14.62
C GLY A 48 -10.33 21.10 13.85
N ARG A 49 -10.22 20.17 12.89
CA ARG A 49 -8.91 19.83 12.28
C ARG A 49 -8.82 19.91 10.74
N LEU A 50 -9.79 20.52 10.08
CA LEU A 50 -9.79 20.63 8.62
C LEU A 50 -10.36 21.99 8.17
N GLU A 51 -9.79 23.09 8.67
CA GLU A 51 -9.83 24.37 7.96
C GLU A 51 -8.39 24.78 7.65
N GLY A 52 -8.06 24.72 6.36
CA GLY A 52 -6.77 25.12 5.83
C GLY A 52 -6.64 26.64 5.81
N SER A 53 -5.48 27.10 6.28
CA SER A 53 -4.92 28.45 6.15
C SER A 53 -5.39 29.22 4.91
N THR A 54 -6.26 30.22 5.13
CA THR A 54 -6.40 31.38 4.24
C THR A 54 -6.21 32.65 5.08
N LEU A 55 -5.21 33.44 4.67
CA LEU A 55 -4.95 34.84 5.02
C LEU A 55 -4.58 35.17 6.48
N LYS A 56 -3.32 35.60 6.67
CA LYS A 56 -3.03 36.67 7.64
C LYS A 56 -1.90 37.56 7.16
N LEU A 57 -2.32 38.67 6.55
CA LEU A 57 -1.54 39.89 6.37
C LEU A 57 -1.23 40.46 7.76
N GLY A 58 0.03 40.82 7.99
CA GLY A 58 0.48 41.38 9.26
C GLY A 58 0.03 42.82 9.47
N LEU A 59 -0.13 43.21 10.73
CA LEU A 59 0.10 44.57 11.23
C LEU A 59 0.48 44.51 12.72
N LEU A 60 1.28 45.48 13.13
CA LEU A 60 2.14 45.56 14.32
C LEU A 60 1.43 46.12 15.58
N THR A 61 1.73 45.51 16.75
CA THR A 61 2.02 46.01 18.15
C THR A 61 1.13 47.12 18.80
N PRO A 62 1.12 47.37 20.16
CA PRO A 62 1.97 46.84 21.25
C PRO A 62 1.30 46.42 22.61
N ASP A 63 2.14 45.80 23.47
CA ASP A 63 1.99 45.31 24.86
C ASP A 63 1.54 46.36 25.93
N PRO A 64 1.06 45.97 27.14
CA PRO A 64 1.93 45.58 28.29
C PRO A 64 1.44 44.43 29.22
N ASP A 65 2.45 43.83 29.87
CA ASP A 65 2.52 42.88 31.00
C ASP A 65 1.36 42.81 32.01
N LEU A 66 1.05 41.59 32.53
CA LEU A 66 0.87 41.27 33.96
C LEU A 66 0.85 39.74 34.25
N ASP A 67 1.77 39.32 35.12
CA ASP A 67 1.77 38.22 36.12
C ASP A 67 1.33 36.78 35.79
N ALA A 68 2.32 35.88 35.96
CA ALA A 68 2.18 34.43 35.94
C ALA A 68 1.57 33.87 37.24
N THR A 69 0.37 33.30 37.14
CA THR A 69 -0.15 32.31 38.10
C THR A 69 -0.71 31.10 37.33
N PRO A 70 -0.35 29.84 37.66
CA PRO A 70 -0.88 28.69 36.94
C PRO A 70 -2.40 28.54 37.24
N PRO A 71 -3.25 28.30 36.23
CA PRO A 71 -4.69 28.21 36.45
C PRO A 71 -4.98 26.98 37.30
N ARG A 72 -5.56 27.18 38.49
CA ARG A 72 -6.16 26.11 39.29
C ARG A 72 -7.30 25.50 38.46
N GLY A 73 -7.22 24.18 38.25
CA GLY A 73 -8.26 23.41 37.58
C GLY A 73 -9.63 23.58 38.23
N PRO A 74 -10.72 23.24 37.51
CA PRO A 74 -12.08 23.50 37.95
C PRO A 74 -12.35 22.87 39.31
N ARG A 75 -12.91 23.65 40.24
CA ARG A 75 -13.35 23.18 41.56
C ARG A 75 -14.63 22.36 41.39
N ILE A 76 -14.49 21.04 41.38
CA ILE A 76 -15.59 20.09 41.27
C ILE A 76 -16.19 19.89 42.67
N GLY A 77 -17.49 20.16 42.83
CA GLY A 77 -18.22 19.93 44.08
C GLY A 77 -18.31 18.45 44.45
N PRO A 78 -18.57 18.11 45.72
CA PRO A 78 -18.48 16.73 46.22
C PRO A 78 -19.37 15.73 45.45
N GLY A 79 -20.57 16.13 45.00
CA GLY A 79 -21.43 15.25 44.18
C GLY A 79 -20.96 15.05 42.74
N ALA A 80 -20.18 15.98 42.18
CA ALA A 80 -19.66 15.89 40.81
C ALA A 80 -18.36 15.07 40.73
N GLN A 81 -17.68 14.84 41.86
CA GLN A 81 -16.55 13.90 41.92
C GLN A 81 -17.01 12.45 41.71
N GLU A 82 -18.17 12.07 42.25
CA GLU A 82 -18.72 10.72 42.09
C GLU A 82 -19.06 10.41 40.63
N ILE A 83 -19.60 11.40 39.92
CA ILE A 83 -19.94 11.28 38.48
C ILE A 83 -18.68 11.17 37.63
N LEU A 84 -17.64 11.95 37.95
CA LEU A 84 -16.34 11.89 37.26
C LEU A 84 -15.65 10.54 37.48
N GLU A 85 -15.67 10.03 38.72
CA GLU A 85 -15.13 8.72 39.07
C GLU A 85 -15.90 7.57 38.39
N ARG A 86 -17.23 7.68 38.31
CA ARG A 86 -18.08 6.72 37.60
C ARG A 86 -17.84 6.73 36.09
N GLY A 87 -17.62 7.91 35.51
CA GLY A 87 -17.22 8.07 34.10
C GLY A 87 -15.83 7.51 33.80
N ARG A 88 -14.88 7.66 34.73
CA ARG A 88 -13.53 7.06 34.63
C ARG A 88 -13.54 5.54 34.66
N ARG A 89 -14.48 4.92 35.37
CA ARG A 89 -14.57 3.46 35.51
C ARG A 89 -15.34 2.73 34.40
N GLY A 90 -15.99 3.45 33.49
CA GLY A 90 -16.63 2.90 32.28
C GLY A 90 -17.75 1.89 32.56
N VAL A 91 -18.87 1.97 31.83
CA VAL A 91 -20.01 1.03 31.97
C VAL A 91 -19.61 -0.43 31.66
N GLY A 92 -18.49 -0.65 30.98
CA GLY A 92 -17.95 -1.98 30.69
C GLY A 92 -17.48 -2.78 31.91
N GLY A 93 -17.10 -2.14 33.02
CA GLY A 93 -16.58 -2.83 34.21
C GLY A 93 -17.65 -3.61 34.99
N VAL A 94 -18.89 -3.11 35.01
CA VAL A 94 -20.00 -3.71 35.78
C VAL A 94 -20.56 -4.94 35.05
N LEU A 95 -20.59 -4.92 33.72
CA LEU A 95 -21.10 -6.04 32.91
C LEU A 95 -20.16 -7.27 32.96
N LEU A 96 -18.85 -7.04 33.08
CA LEU A 96 -17.84 -8.09 33.20
C LEU A 96 -17.79 -8.71 34.61
N GLN A 97 -18.26 -8.00 35.63
CA GLN A 97 -18.31 -8.49 37.01
C GLN A 97 -19.43 -9.53 37.22
N LEU A 98 -20.52 -9.45 36.46
CA LEU A 98 -21.61 -10.44 36.43
C LEU A 98 -21.20 -11.78 35.78
N GLY A 99 -20.09 -11.81 35.04
CA GLY A 99 -19.53 -13.01 34.40
C GLY A 99 -18.44 -13.73 35.19
N GLY A 100 -18.15 -13.31 36.43
CA GLY A 100 -17.13 -13.97 37.28
C GLY A 100 -15.68 -13.80 36.82
N ILE A 101 -15.38 -12.90 35.88
CA ILE A 101 -14.03 -12.68 35.36
C ILE A 101 -13.39 -11.49 36.09
N SER A 102 -12.68 -11.75 37.19
CA SER A 102 -11.89 -10.72 37.86
C SER A 102 -10.58 -10.47 37.11
N LEU A 103 -10.59 -9.54 36.16
CA LEU A 103 -9.34 -8.92 35.71
C LEU A 103 -8.98 -7.83 36.72
N GLY A 104 -8.14 -8.17 37.68
CA GLY A 104 -7.45 -7.16 38.49
C GLY A 104 -6.65 -6.20 37.58
N PRO A 105 -6.22 -5.02 38.06
CA PRO A 105 -5.47 -4.04 37.26
C PRO A 105 -4.06 -4.56 36.91
N GLY A 106 -3.99 -5.49 35.96
CA GLY A 106 -2.77 -6.03 35.39
C GLY A 106 -2.28 -5.10 34.29
N ALA A 107 -1.18 -4.42 34.56
CA ALA A 107 -0.36 -3.58 33.70
C ALA A 107 -0.68 -3.62 32.19
N SER A 108 -1.10 -2.48 31.64
CA SER A 108 -0.98 -2.21 30.21
C SER A 108 0.49 -2.36 29.79
N PRO A 109 0.79 -2.92 28.60
CA PRO A 109 2.16 -2.96 28.11
C PRO A 109 2.65 -1.52 28.00
N LYS A 110 3.59 -1.16 28.87
CA LYS A 110 4.23 0.16 28.83
C LYS A 110 4.71 0.39 27.41
N ARG A 111 4.23 1.46 26.78
CA ARG A 111 4.84 2.02 25.57
C ARG A 111 6.33 2.07 25.86
N LYS A 112 7.14 1.32 25.12
CA LYS A 112 8.60 1.44 25.23
C LYS A 112 8.90 2.89 24.90
N ASP A 113 9.51 3.59 25.85
CA ASP A 113 9.92 4.97 25.64
C ASP A 113 10.70 5.08 24.32
N PRO A 114 10.58 6.20 23.59
CA PRO A 114 11.32 6.42 22.35
C PRO A 114 12.80 6.06 22.56
N LYS A 115 13.31 5.13 21.78
CA LYS A 115 14.67 4.62 21.99
C LYS A 115 15.68 5.70 21.57
N ASP A 116 16.54 6.11 22.49
CA ASP A 116 17.62 7.07 22.23
C ASP A 116 18.68 6.46 21.29
N HIS A 117 18.45 6.58 19.98
CA HIS A 117 19.33 6.04 18.96
C HIS A 117 20.74 6.66 19.00
N GLU A 118 20.88 7.90 19.45
CA GLU A 118 22.19 8.55 19.63
C GLU A 118 23.05 7.82 20.68
N LYS A 119 22.45 7.50 21.83
CA LYS A 119 23.12 6.77 22.92
C LYS A 119 23.43 5.33 22.51
N GLU A 120 22.54 4.70 21.75
CA GLU A 120 22.76 3.36 21.19
C GLU A 120 23.89 3.35 20.14
N ASN A 121 23.93 4.35 19.25
CA ASN A 121 24.99 4.52 18.26
C ASN A 121 26.35 4.75 18.92
N LEU A 122 26.43 5.59 19.96
CA LEU A 122 27.65 5.81 20.73
C LEU A 122 28.14 4.53 21.42
N ARG A 123 27.22 3.74 22.00
CA ARG A 123 27.56 2.42 22.58
C ARG A 123 28.09 1.48 21.52
N ARG A 124 27.44 1.42 20.36
CA ARG A 124 27.84 0.59 19.21
C ARG A 124 29.23 0.97 18.69
N ILE A 125 29.51 2.26 18.52
CA ILE A 125 30.83 2.74 18.06
C ILE A 125 31.92 2.36 19.08
N ARG A 126 31.67 2.56 20.37
CA ARG A 126 32.62 2.18 21.44
C ARG A 126 32.87 0.67 21.47
N GLU A 127 31.85 -0.14 21.22
CA GLU A 127 31.98 -1.59 21.14
C GLU A 127 32.78 -2.01 19.91
N ILE A 128 32.53 -1.42 18.73
CA ILE A 128 33.31 -1.67 17.52
C ILE A 128 34.79 -1.33 17.75
N GLN A 129 35.09 -0.16 18.31
CA GLN A 129 36.47 0.24 18.63
C GLN A 129 37.15 -0.71 19.61
N ARG A 130 36.41 -1.20 20.62
CA ARG A 130 36.92 -2.19 21.58
C ARG A 130 37.24 -3.51 20.88
N ARG A 131 36.33 -4.02 20.07
CA ARG A 131 36.53 -5.26 19.30
C ARG A 131 37.72 -5.15 18.34
N PHE A 132 37.93 -3.98 17.72
CA PHE A 132 39.11 -3.75 16.90
C PHE A 132 40.41 -3.81 17.72
N ARG A 133 40.46 -3.17 18.90
CA ARG A 133 41.62 -3.27 19.80
C ARG A 133 41.86 -4.71 20.26
N GLU A 134 40.82 -5.45 20.62
CA GLU A 134 40.91 -6.87 21.00
C GLU A 134 41.37 -7.75 19.82
N GLN A 135 40.92 -7.45 18.60
CA GLN A 135 41.39 -8.12 17.39
C GLN A 135 42.85 -7.81 17.07
N GLU A 136 43.30 -6.58 17.30
CA GLU A 136 44.73 -6.25 17.14
C GLU A 136 45.59 -6.94 18.19
N HIS A 137 45.18 -6.95 19.46
CA HIS A 137 45.89 -7.70 20.51
C HIS A 137 45.93 -9.22 20.25
N SER A 138 44.84 -9.82 19.76
CA SER A 138 44.86 -11.24 19.37
C SER A 138 45.73 -11.50 18.13
N ARG A 139 45.74 -10.59 17.15
CA ARG A 139 46.65 -10.67 15.99
C ARG A 139 48.12 -10.53 16.38
N GLU A 140 48.44 -9.64 17.30
CA GLU A 140 49.79 -9.50 17.86
C GLU A 140 50.21 -10.76 18.61
N GLN A 141 49.30 -11.35 19.39
CA GLN A 141 49.52 -12.62 20.06
C GLN A 141 49.68 -13.79 19.07
N ASP A 142 48.92 -13.81 17.98
CA ASP A 142 49.04 -14.80 16.90
C ASP A 142 50.30 -14.59 16.03
N GLN A 143 50.85 -13.38 15.93
CA GLN A 143 52.13 -13.11 15.26
C GLN A 143 53.34 -13.68 16.03
N SER A 144 53.22 -13.82 17.36
CA SER A 144 54.24 -14.52 18.17
C SER A 144 54.22 -16.05 17.99
N ARG A 145 53.15 -16.59 17.37
CA ARG A 145 53.09 -17.97 16.90
C ARG A 145 53.71 -18.03 15.49
N PRO A 146 54.79 -18.80 15.26
CA PRO A 146 55.29 -18.98 13.91
C PRO A 146 54.15 -19.52 13.04
N LEU A 147 53.86 -18.82 11.94
CA LEU A 147 52.79 -19.16 11.00
C LEU A 147 52.91 -20.65 10.63
N LYS A 148 51.75 -21.34 10.68
CA LYS A 148 51.51 -22.75 10.32
C LYS A 148 52.61 -23.28 9.39
N ALA A 149 53.39 -24.23 9.90
CA ALA A 149 54.41 -24.90 9.10
C ALA A 149 53.78 -25.39 7.79
N LEU A 150 54.25 -24.83 6.66
CA LEU A 150 53.94 -25.35 5.34
C LEU A 150 54.29 -26.84 5.39
N TRP A 151 53.32 -27.71 5.11
CA TRP A 151 53.50 -29.16 5.20
C TRP A 151 54.77 -29.56 4.44
N ARG A 152 55.79 -30.05 5.17
CA ARG A 152 57.02 -30.58 4.60
C ARG A 152 56.84 -32.08 4.47
N SER A 153 56.98 -32.63 3.26
CA SER A 153 56.97 -34.09 3.10
C SER A 153 58.18 -34.70 3.81
N PRO A 154 58.05 -35.87 4.48
CA PRO A 154 59.17 -36.55 5.18
C PRO A 154 60.39 -36.80 4.29
N LYS A 155 60.18 -36.89 2.97
CA LYS A 155 61.24 -37.07 1.96
C LYS A 155 62.30 -35.98 1.96
N TYR A 156 61.97 -34.76 2.40
CA TYR A 156 62.87 -33.60 2.32
C TYR A 156 63.25 -33.03 3.70
N ASP A 157 62.91 -33.72 4.79
CA ASP A 157 63.14 -33.24 6.16
C ASP A 157 64.64 -33.19 6.53
N LYS A 158 65.44 -34.09 5.93
CA LYS A 158 66.89 -34.16 6.12
C LYS A 158 67.69 -33.37 5.08
N VAL A 159 67.03 -32.76 4.10
CA VAL A 159 67.72 -32.02 3.03
C VAL A 159 67.94 -30.57 3.48
N LYS A 160 69.18 -30.26 3.88
CA LYS A 160 69.57 -28.89 4.23
C LYS A 160 69.49 -28.02 2.97
N SER A 161 68.74 -26.93 3.03
CA SER A 161 68.63 -25.97 1.93
C SER A 161 69.99 -25.30 1.66
N HIS A 162 70.51 -25.42 0.44
CA HIS A 162 71.71 -24.68 0.00
C HIS A 162 71.54 -23.16 0.15
N VAL A 163 70.31 -22.65 0.04
CA VAL A 163 69.99 -21.23 0.26
C VAL A 163 70.22 -20.83 1.73
N LYS A 164 69.95 -21.73 2.68
CA LYS A 164 70.22 -21.47 4.11
C LYS A 164 71.72 -21.46 4.39
N ALA A 165 72.53 -22.23 3.64
CA ALA A 165 73.98 -22.19 3.72
C ALA A 165 74.55 -20.88 3.15
N GLN A 166 74.05 -20.42 2.00
CA GLN A 166 74.45 -19.13 1.40
C GLN A 166 74.06 -17.91 2.25
N LEU A 167 73.00 -18.01 3.07
CA LEU A 167 72.59 -16.94 3.99
C LEU A 167 73.34 -16.97 5.34
N GLN A 168 73.99 -18.09 5.69
CA GLN A 168 74.82 -18.21 6.91
C GLN A 168 76.30 -17.92 6.66
N GLU A 169 76.74 -17.86 5.41
CA GLU A 169 78.04 -17.30 5.05
C GLU A 169 78.09 -15.83 5.48
N PRO A 170 79.02 -15.42 6.37
CA PRO A 170 79.23 -14.00 6.65
C PRO A 170 79.75 -13.33 5.37
N SER A 171 78.91 -12.49 4.76
CA SER A 171 79.26 -11.71 3.58
C SER A 171 80.59 -10.95 3.79
N PRO A 172 81.51 -10.92 2.81
CA PRO A 172 82.64 -10.00 2.89
C PRO A 172 82.10 -8.56 2.94
N ALA A 173 82.55 -7.80 3.92
CA ALA A 173 82.17 -6.40 4.10
C ALA A 173 82.65 -5.57 2.90
N SER A 174 81.77 -5.33 1.94
CA SER A 174 81.95 -4.30 0.93
C SER A 174 80.60 -3.65 0.65
N GLY A 175 80.47 -2.42 1.17
CA GLY A 175 79.31 -1.58 0.97
C GLY A 175 79.03 -1.36 -0.51
N THR A 176 77.79 -1.55 -0.91
CA THR A 176 77.28 -1.06 -2.18
C THR A 176 75.86 -0.56 -1.94
N GLU A 177 75.69 0.72 -2.25
CA GLU A 177 74.51 1.58 -2.20
C GLU A 177 73.14 0.88 -2.28
N PRO A 178 72.16 1.25 -1.42
CA PRO A 178 70.83 0.70 -1.48
C PRO A 178 70.10 1.21 -2.74
N ALA A 179 70.04 0.38 -3.77
CA ALA A 179 69.22 0.65 -4.95
C ALA A 179 67.75 0.85 -4.55
N HIS A 180 67.24 2.03 -4.89
CA HIS A 180 65.92 2.55 -4.56
C HIS A 180 64.84 1.81 -5.36
N PHE A 181 64.41 0.62 -4.92
CA PHE A 181 63.32 -0.11 -5.58
C PHE A 181 61.95 0.46 -5.20
N LEU A 182 61.63 1.64 -5.72
CA LEU A 182 60.23 2.03 -5.87
C LEU A 182 59.62 1.17 -6.99
N ARG A 183 59.01 0.07 -6.56
CA ARG A 183 58.15 -0.83 -7.35
C ARG A 183 56.85 -0.11 -7.73
N ALA A 184 56.96 0.93 -8.55
CA ALA A 184 55.84 1.47 -9.29
C ALA A 184 55.74 0.70 -10.62
N HIS A 185 54.55 0.24 -10.99
CA HIS A 185 54.23 -0.48 -12.24
C HIS A 185 54.47 -1.99 -12.24
N SER A 186 53.58 -2.74 -11.59
CA SER A 186 53.34 -4.16 -11.95
C SER A 186 51.86 -4.45 -12.16
N ARG A 187 51.18 -3.57 -12.91
CA ARG A 187 49.86 -3.84 -13.48
C ARG A 187 49.79 -3.22 -14.86
N CYS A 188 50.11 -3.99 -15.89
CA CYS A 188 49.51 -3.97 -17.23
C CYS A 188 50.03 -5.18 -18.00
N GLY A 189 49.12 -5.99 -18.54
CA GLY A 189 49.43 -7.07 -19.49
C GLY A 189 49.95 -6.52 -20.83
N PRO A 190 50.16 -7.40 -21.83
CA PRO A 190 50.80 -7.02 -23.09
C PRO A 190 49.91 -6.04 -23.87
N GLY A 191 50.27 -4.76 -23.80
CA GLY A 191 49.65 -3.66 -24.52
C GLY A 191 50.68 -2.56 -24.65
N PHE A 192 50.88 -2.12 -25.88
CA PHE A 192 51.88 -1.17 -26.36
C PHE A 192 52.23 -0.02 -25.39
N PRO A 193 53.50 0.42 -25.32
CA PRO A 193 53.86 1.59 -24.54
C PRO A 193 53.12 2.82 -25.08
N PRO A 194 52.56 3.67 -24.21
CA PRO A 194 51.95 4.92 -24.66
C PRO A 194 53.01 5.80 -25.34
N PRO A 195 52.63 6.59 -26.36
CA PRO A 195 53.57 7.48 -27.04
C PRO A 195 54.16 8.46 -26.02
N ARG A 196 55.50 8.50 -25.94
CA ARG A 196 56.22 9.51 -25.16
C ARG A 196 55.88 10.88 -25.73
N VAL A 197 55.03 11.62 -25.03
CA VAL A 197 54.95 13.07 -25.21
C VAL A 197 56.32 13.61 -24.78
N PRO A 198 57.00 14.45 -25.58
CA PRO A 198 58.24 15.07 -25.12
C PRO A 198 57.91 15.93 -23.90
N SER A 199 58.42 15.51 -22.75
CA SER A 199 58.43 16.35 -21.54
C SER A 199 59.12 17.66 -21.92
N PRO A 200 58.52 18.85 -21.63
CA PRO A 200 59.20 20.10 -21.92
C PRO A 200 60.48 20.10 -21.10
N GLN A 201 61.63 20.11 -21.80
CA GLN A 201 62.90 20.29 -21.15
C GLN A 201 62.88 21.69 -20.53
N LEU A 202 62.90 21.75 -19.20
CA LEU A 202 63.18 22.98 -18.47
C LEU A 202 64.67 23.29 -18.66
N THR A 203 65.01 23.88 -19.81
CA THR A 203 66.26 24.62 -19.94
C THR A 203 66.14 25.88 -19.09
N PRO A 204 67.03 26.12 -18.11
CA PRO A 204 67.07 27.42 -17.44
C PRO A 204 67.38 28.49 -18.50
N PRO A 205 66.63 29.60 -18.56
CA PRO A 205 66.93 30.65 -19.52
C PRO A 205 68.27 31.29 -19.16
N GLY A 206 69.17 31.35 -20.14
CA GLY A 206 70.42 32.11 -20.04
C GLY A 206 70.15 33.61 -19.78
N PRO A 207 71.16 34.37 -19.35
CA PRO A 207 70.99 35.66 -18.68
C PRO A 207 70.66 36.85 -19.62
N ASN A 208 69.93 36.65 -20.71
CA ASN A 208 69.48 37.74 -21.58
C ASN A 208 68.21 37.38 -22.36
N ALA A 209 67.04 37.57 -21.72
CA ALA A 209 65.77 37.72 -22.41
C ALA A 209 64.93 38.78 -21.68
N LYS A 210 65.13 40.04 -22.04
CA LYS A 210 64.22 41.15 -21.71
C LYS A 210 63.05 41.12 -22.69
N GLY A 211 61.88 40.79 -22.18
CA GLY A 211 60.59 41.02 -22.83
C GLY A 211 59.48 40.98 -21.77
N PRO A 212 58.62 42.01 -21.66
CA PRO A 212 57.55 42.01 -20.66
C PRO A 212 56.40 41.13 -21.16
N GLY A 213 56.50 39.82 -20.95
CA GLY A 213 55.32 38.99 -20.91
C GLY A 213 54.45 39.44 -19.73
N PRO A 214 53.10 39.40 -19.81
CA PRO A 214 52.27 39.70 -18.67
C PRO A 214 52.72 38.80 -17.52
N SER A 215 53.15 39.41 -16.41
CA SER A 215 53.51 38.70 -15.18
C SER A 215 52.27 37.98 -14.67
N VAL A 216 52.05 36.75 -15.13
CA VAL A 216 50.93 35.92 -14.70
C VAL A 216 51.19 35.56 -13.25
N ASP A 217 50.39 36.12 -12.35
CA ASP A 217 50.41 35.72 -10.96
C ASP A 217 49.80 34.33 -10.83
N PHE A 218 50.68 33.33 -10.78
CA PHE A 218 50.32 31.94 -10.65
C PHE A 218 49.54 31.66 -9.37
N ILE A 219 49.71 32.45 -8.30
CA ILE A 219 49.01 32.26 -7.03
C ILE A 219 47.53 32.60 -7.21
N THR A 220 47.22 33.75 -7.79
CA THR A 220 45.82 34.13 -8.08
C THR A 220 45.20 33.26 -9.16
N HIS A 221 45.98 32.86 -10.17
CA HIS A 221 45.52 31.92 -11.20
C HIS A 221 45.15 30.54 -10.61
N ASN A 222 46.01 29.96 -9.76
CA ASN A 222 45.74 28.66 -9.11
C ASN A 222 44.57 28.77 -8.14
N ALA A 223 44.48 29.85 -7.35
CA ALA A 223 43.36 30.07 -6.44
C ALA A 223 42.02 30.19 -7.20
N ARG A 224 41.98 30.91 -8.32
CA ARG A 224 40.80 31.00 -9.19
C ARG A 224 40.46 29.66 -9.82
N THR A 225 41.47 28.90 -10.24
CA THR A 225 41.29 27.59 -10.87
C THR A 225 40.76 26.57 -9.86
N ALA A 226 41.30 26.54 -8.64
CA ALA A 226 40.85 25.69 -7.55
C ALA A 226 39.44 26.03 -7.08
N LYS A 227 39.08 27.32 -7.02
CA LYS A 227 37.70 27.77 -6.72
C LYS A 227 36.69 27.34 -7.79
N ARG A 228 37.12 27.30 -9.06
CA ARG A 228 36.27 26.90 -10.20
C ARG A 228 36.30 25.40 -10.48
N ALA A 229 37.24 24.65 -9.89
CA ALA A 229 37.37 23.24 -10.13
C ALA A 229 36.10 22.50 -9.64
N PRO A 230 35.46 21.69 -10.48
CA PRO A 230 34.27 20.95 -10.08
C PRO A 230 34.64 19.97 -8.97
N ARG A 231 33.90 20.02 -7.86
CA ARG A 231 34.07 19.04 -6.78
C ARG A 231 33.67 17.67 -7.33
N ARG A 232 34.65 16.77 -7.45
CA ARG A 232 34.39 15.38 -7.83
C ARG A 232 33.69 14.69 -6.66
N HIS A 233 32.42 14.35 -6.85
CA HIS A 233 31.70 13.52 -5.88
C HIS A 233 32.34 12.12 -5.79
N SER A 234 32.34 11.54 -4.60
CA SER A 234 32.70 10.14 -4.43
C SER A 234 31.71 9.26 -5.19
N ARG A 235 32.16 8.09 -5.66
CA ARG A 235 31.29 7.11 -6.33
C ARG A 235 30.09 6.72 -5.46
N SER A 236 30.28 6.63 -4.13
CA SER A 236 29.20 6.32 -3.19
C SER A 236 28.09 7.39 -3.18
N LEU A 237 28.44 8.67 -3.27
CA LEU A 237 27.45 9.76 -3.32
C LEU A 237 26.74 9.84 -4.67
N GLN A 238 27.43 9.51 -5.76
CA GLN A 238 26.81 9.38 -7.08
C GLN A 238 25.79 8.24 -7.11
N VAL A 239 26.13 7.08 -6.54
CA VAL A 239 25.21 5.94 -6.41
C VAL A 239 24.01 6.31 -5.54
N LEU A 240 24.22 7.01 -4.43
CA LEU A 240 23.12 7.48 -3.58
C LEU A 240 22.18 8.44 -4.33
N ALA A 241 22.74 9.40 -5.09
CA ALA A 241 21.96 10.32 -5.89
C ALA A 241 21.11 9.58 -6.94
N GLN A 242 21.68 8.58 -7.60
CA GLN A 242 20.98 7.76 -8.58
C GLN A 242 19.81 6.97 -7.95
N VAL A 243 20.00 6.39 -6.76
CA VAL A 243 18.95 5.66 -6.04
C VAL A 243 17.79 6.60 -5.64
N LEU A 244 18.10 7.81 -5.18
CA LEU A 244 17.09 8.80 -4.83
C LEU A 244 16.30 9.26 -6.06
N GLU A 245 16.97 9.45 -7.20
CA GLU A 245 16.30 9.80 -8.46
C GLU A 245 15.42 8.67 -8.97
N GLN A 246 15.87 7.41 -8.88
CA GLN A 246 15.04 6.24 -9.19
C GLN A 246 13.81 6.15 -8.30
N GLN A 247 13.94 6.40 -6.99
CA GLN A 247 12.78 6.44 -6.09
C GLN A 247 11.80 7.55 -6.47
N ARG A 248 12.30 8.75 -6.81
CA ARG A 248 11.46 9.87 -7.24
C ARG A 248 10.67 9.49 -8.51
N GLN A 249 11.35 8.94 -9.51
CA GLN A 249 10.72 8.51 -10.77
C GLN A 249 9.69 7.41 -10.54
N ALA A 250 9.99 6.41 -9.71
CA ALA A 250 9.03 5.35 -9.37
C ALA A 250 7.79 5.90 -8.68
N GLN A 251 7.98 6.89 -7.80
CA GLN A 251 6.87 7.55 -7.11
C GLN A 251 6.03 8.43 -8.05
N GLU A 252 6.67 9.16 -8.97
CA GLU A 252 6.00 9.91 -10.02
C GLU A 252 5.17 8.98 -10.93
N HIS A 253 5.73 7.84 -11.32
CA HIS A 253 5.04 6.83 -12.11
C HIS A 253 3.81 6.25 -11.37
N TYR A 254 3.97 5.88 -10.10
CA TYR A 254 2.84 5.42 -9.28
C TYR A 254 1.73 6.49 -9.17
N ASN A 255 2.13 7.74 -8.92
CA ASN A 255 1.21 8.87 -8.82
C ASN A 255 0.45 9.13 -10.13
N ALA A 256 1.07 8.91 -11.28
CA ALA A 256 0.46 9.10 -12.58
C ALA A 256 -0.48 7.96 -12.99
N THR A 257 -0.13 6.71 -12.67
CA THR A 257 -0.87 5.53 -13.17
C THR A 257 -1.86 4.95 -12.16
N GLN A 258 -1.41 4.71 -10.92
CA GLN A 258 -2.16 3.89 -9.96
C GLN A 258 -2.87 4.73 -8.89
N LYS A 259 -2.33 5.90 -8.56
CA LYS A 259 -2.93 6.76 -7.53
C LYS A 259 -4.33 7.22 -7.95
N GLY A 260 -5.30 6.95 -7.10
CA GLY A 260 -6.70 7.29 -7.35
C GLY A 260 -7.44 6.32 -8.26
N HIS A 261 -6.78 5.28 -8.79
CA HIS A 261 -7.45 4.23 -9.54
C HIS A 261 -8.22 3.31 -8.59
N VAL A 262 -9.48 3.05 -8.92
CA VAL A 262 -10.33 2.13 -8.14
C VAL A 262 -9.92 0.69 -8.49
N PRO A 263 -9.60 -0.15 -7.50
CA PRO A 263 -9.31 -1.56 -7.74
C PRO A 263 -10.42 -2.26 -8.55
N HIS A 264 -10.02 -3.13 -9.48
CA HIS A 264 -10.92 -3.80 -10.42
C HIS A 264 -12.10 -4.51 -9.74
N TYR A 265 -11.84 -5.21 -8.64
CA TYR A 265 -12.86 -5.94 -7.89
C TYR A 265 -14.00 -5.07 -7.35
N LEU A 266 -13.76 -3.78 -7.10
CA LEU A 266 -14.81 -2.85 -6.66
C LEU A 266 -15.72 -2.45 -7.83
N LEU A 267 -15.16 -2.35 -9.03
CA LEU A 267 -15.94 -2.10 -10.26
C LEU A 267 -16.82 -3.30 -10.56
N GLU A 268 -16.25 -4.50 -10.56
CA GLU A 268 -16.98 -5.76 -10.72
C GLU A 268 -18.10 -5.88 -9.68
N ARG A 269 -17.81 -5.58 -8.41
CA ARG A 269 -18.81 -5.61 -7.33
C ARG A 269 -19.97 -4.64 -7.55
N ARG A 270 -19.67 -3.42 -8.01
CA ARG A 270 -20.71 -2.42 -8.34
C ARG A 270 -21.62 -2.94 -9.44
N ASP A 271 -21.04 -3.58 -10.45
CA ASP A 271 -21.77 -4.08 -11.61
C ASP A 271 -22.61 -5.31 -11.22
N LEU A 272 -22.11 -6.19 -10.34
CA LEU A 272 -22.89 -7.27 -9.74
C LEU A 272 -24.10 -6.75 -8.96
N TRP A 273 -23.93 -5.73 -8.12
CA TRP A 273 -25.06 -5.14 -7.38
C TRP A 273 -26.09 -4.51 -8.30
N ARG A 274 -25.66 -3.93 -9.43
CA ARG A 274 -26.58 -3.41 -10.44
C ARG A 274 -27.40 -4.54 -11.05
N GLN A 275 -26.76 -5.62 -11.48
CA GLN A 275 -27.43 -6.79 -12.05
C GLN A 275 -28.40 -7.44 -11.05
N GLU A 276 -28.00 -7.57 -9.78
CA GLU A 276 -28.87 -8.08 -8.72
C GLU A 276 -30.06 -7.15 -8.43
N ALA A 277 -29.87 -5.83 -8.50
CA ALA A 277 -30.96 -4.86 -8.35
C ALA A 277 -31.95 -4.95 -9.53
N GLU A 278 -31.45 -5.02 -10.76
CA GLU A 278 -32.27 -5.22 -11.96
C GLU A 278 -33.03 -6.55 -11.89
N ALA A 279 -32.36 -7.65 -11.53
CA ALA A 279 -32.98 -8.96 -11.35
C ALA A 279 -34.06 -8.92 -10.26
N ARG A 280 -33.81 -8.23 -9.14
CA ARG A 280 -34.81 -8.03 -8.09
C ARG A 280 -36.02 -7.27 -8.61
N GLN A 281 -35.81 -6.17 -9.33
CA GLN A 281 -36.90 -5.39 -9.93
C GLN A 281 -37.71 -6.23 -10.93
N HIS A 282 -37.06 -7.03 -11.77
CA HIS A 282 -37.76 -7.92 -12.70
C HIS A 282 -38.49 -9.08 -12.01
N SER A 283 -37.96 -9.56 -10.88
CA SER A 283 -38.58 -10.63 -10.09
C SER A 283 -39.69 -10.16 -9.17
N GLN A 284 -39.75 -8.85 -8.88
CA GLN A 284 -40.78 -8.32 -7.99
C GLN A 284 -42.15 -8.51 -8.67
N PRO A 285 -43.07 -9.26 -8.05
CA PRO A 285 -44.42 -9.37 -8.57
C PRO A 285 -45.06 -7.98 -8.53
N ASP A 286 -45.88 -7.67 -9.55
CA ASP A 286 -46.63 -6.42 -9.61
C ASP A 286 -47.44 -6.24 -8.31
N PRO A 287 -47.26 -5.12 -7.57
CA PRO A 287 -47.98 -4.89 -6.32
C PRO A 287 -49.50 -4.83 -6.49
N ALA A 288 -50.02 -4.58 -7.70
CA ALA A 288 -51.46 -4.63 -7.98
C ALA A 288 -52.00 -6.06 -8.21
N MET A 289 -51.12 -7.06 -8.33
CA MET A 289 -51.50 -8.44 -8.63
C MET A 289 -51.84 -9.22 -7.34
N PRO A 290 -53.07 -9.77 -7.23
CA PRO A 290 -53.47 -10.52 -6.04
C PRO A 290 -52.71 -11.86 -5.91
N PRO A 291 -52.53 -12.37 -4.67
CA PRO A 291 -51.82 -13.64 -4.44
C PRO A 291 -52.44 -14.81 -5.21
N GLY A 292 -51.61 -15.67 -5.79
CA GLY A 292 -52.04 -16.87 -6.53
C GLY A 292 -52.62 -16.60 -7.92
N HIS A 293 -52.61 -15.35 -8.39
CA HIS A 293 -53.08 -14.98 -9.72
C HIS A 293 -51.89 -14.58 -10.59
N THR A 294 -52.02 -14.80 -11.91
CA THR A 294 -51.05 -14.38 -12.92
C THR A 294 -51.73 -13.44 -13.90
N CYS A 295 -51.06 -12.36 -14.29
CA CYS A 295 -51.59 -11.43 -15.27
C CYS A 295 -51.81 -12.16 -16.62
N MET A 296 -53.03 -12.06 -17.17
CA MET A 296 -53.35 -12.62 -18.48
C MET A 296 -52.58 -11.84 -19.55
N PRO A 297 -51.86 -12.51 -20.47
CA PRO A 297 -51.12 -11.82 -21.50
C PRO A 297 -52.07 -11.07 -22.45
N GLU A 298 -51.60 -9.92 -22.95
CA GLU A 298 -52.44 -8.96 -23.67
C GLU A 298 -53.12 -9.55 -24.92
N ASN A 299 -52.43 -10.44 -25.64
CA ASN A 299 -53.01 -11.10 -26.80
C ASN A 299 -54.22 -11.98 -26.42
N GLN A 300 -54.11 -12.77 -25.35
CA GLN A 300 -55.22 -13.60 -24.86
C GLN A 300 -56.35 -12.73 -24.32
N ARG A 301 -56.02 -11.59 -23.70
CA ARG A 301 -57.00 -10.60 -23.25
C ARG A 301 -57.81 -10.05 -24.42
N LEU A 302 -57.14 -9.62 -25.49
CA LEU A 302 -57.76 -9.09 -26.69
C LEU A 302 -58.61 -10.14 -27.43
N GLU A 303 -58.10 -11.38 -27.54
CA GLU A 303 -58.87 -12.49 -28.11
C GLU A 303 -60.14 -12.77 -27.30
N THR A 304 -60.03 -12.88 -25.97
CA THR A 304 -61.19 -13.09 -25.09
C THR A 304 -62.19 -11.94 -25.20
N LEU A 305 -61.71 -10.69 -25.22
CA LEU A 305 -62.56 -9.52 -25.43
C LEU A 305 -63.28 -9.57 -26.78
N SER A 306 -62.57 -9.93 -27.84
CA SER A 306 -63.15 -10.06 -29.18
C SER A 306 -64.24 -11.14 -29.22
N ASN A 307 -64.01 -12.29 -28.57
CA ASN A 307 -64.98 -13.38 -28.47
C ASN A 307 -66.22 -12.96 -27.67
N LEU A 308 -66.04 -12.24 -26.56
CA LEU A 308 -67.15 -11.72 -25.76
C LEU A 308 -67.98 -10.70 -26.54
N LEU A 309 -67.33 -9.76 -27.24
CA LEU A 309 -68.01 -8.79 -28.10
C LEU A 309 -68.75 -9.47 -29.24
N GLN A 310 -68.15 -10.47 -29.88
CA GLN A 310 -68.81 -11.26 -30.93
C GLN A 310 -70.03 -12.00 -30.36
N SER A 311 -69.90 -12.67 -29.23
CA SER A 311 -71.01 -13.39 -28.59
C SER A 311 -72.16 -12.45 -28.20
N GLN A 312 -71.84 -11.26 -27.67
CA GLN A 312 -72.83 -10.23 -27.36
C GLN A 312 -73.53 -9.74 -28.63
N SER A 313 -72.78 -9.46 -29.69
CA SER A 313 -73.36 -9.00 -30.96
C SER A 313 -74.29 -10.03 -31.58
N GLN A 314 -73.95 -11.32 -31.48
CA GLN A 314 -74.78 -12.43 -31.96
C GLN A 314 -76.08 -12.53 -31.15
N LEU A 315 -76.02 -12.49 -29.82
CA LEU A 315 -77.21 -12.53 -28.96
C LEU A 315 -78.13 -11.32 -29.19
N LEU A 316 -77.56 -10.12 -29.35
CA LEU A 316 -78.34 -8.92 -29.68
C LEU A 316 -78.98 -9.03 -31.07
N HIS A 317 -78.25 -9.56 -32.05
CA HIS A 317 -78.78 -9.77 -33.39
C HIS A 317 -79.94 -10.77 -33.37
N GLU A 318 -79.81 -11.88 -32.66
CA GLU A 318 -80.91 -12.84 -32.48
C GLU A 318 -82.12 -12.21 -31.78
N LEU A 319 -81.89 -11.36 -30.78
CA LEU A 319 -82.95 -10.65 -30.08
C LEU A 319 -83.71 -9.68 -31.01
N VAL A 320 -82.98 -8.98 -31.88
CA VAL A 320 -83.54 -8.03 -32.87
C VAL A 320 -84.32 -8.76 -33.98
N LEU A 321 -83.87 -9.95 -34.37
CA LEU A 321 -84.54 -10.76 -35.40
C LEU A 321 -85.85 -11.41 -34.91
N LEU A 322 -86.13 -11.42 -33.61
CA LEU A 322 -87.39 -11.97 -33.10
C LEU A 322 -88.60 -11.15 -33.58
N PRO A 323 -89.68 -11.79 -34.06
CA PRO A 323 -90.87 -11.07 -34.51
C PRO A 323 -91.51 -10.26 -33.36
N ALA A 324 -91.83 -8.99 -33.63
CA ALA A 324 -92.33 -8.04 -32.62
C ALA A 324 -93.70 -8.40 -32.00
N GLY A 325 -94.43 -9.37 -32.57
CA GLY A 325 -95.75 -9.84 -32.10
C GLY A 325 -95.79 -11.34 -31.74
N ALA A 326 -94.65 -11.96 -31.42
CA ALA A 326 -94.61 -13.37 -31.05
C ALA A 326 -95.07 -13.61 -29.60
N ASP A 327 -96.39 -13.59 -29.36
CA ASP A 327 -97.00 -13.75 -28.02
C ASP A 327 -97.05 -15.20 -27.50
N SER A 328 -96.50 -16.16 -28.24
CA SER A 328 -96.45 -17.55 -27.78
C SER A 328 -95.54 -17.70 -26.55
N LEU A 329 -95.94 -18.52 -25.57
CA LEU A 329 -95.13 -18.83 -24.38
C LEU A 329 -93.70 -19.27 -24.73
N ARG A 330 -93.54 -19.99 -25.84
CA ARG A 330 -92.24 -20.44 -26.35
C ARG A 330 -91.36 -19.27 -26.80
N ALA A 331 -91.92 -18.30 -27.54
CA ALA A 331 -91.21 -17.11 -27.98
C ALA A 331 -90.85 -16.20 -26.79
N GLN A 332 -91.76 -16.04 -25.83
CA GLN A 332 -91.48 -15.32 -24.58
C GLN A 332 -90.35 -15.97 -23.78
N SER A 333 -90.36 -17.30 -23.64
CA SER A 333 -89.32 -18.06 -22.95
C SER A 333 -87.96 -17.93 -23.65
N HIS A 334 -87.94 -18.05 -24.98
CA HIS A 334 -86.72 -17.89 -25.78
C HIS A 334 -86.14 -16.47 -25.66
N ARG A 335 -86.98 -15.44 -25.72
CA ARG A 335 -86.56 -14.05 -25.53
C ARG A 335 -85.96 -13.84 -24.14
N ALA A 336 -86.64 -14.33 -23.09
CA ALA A 336 -86.13 -14.27 -21.72
C ALA A 336 -84.81 -15.03 -21.56
N GLU A 337 -84.60 -16.13 -22.29
CA GLU A 337 -83.33 -16.86 -22.30
C GLU A 337 -82.20 -16.05 -22.94
N LEU A 338 -82.44 -15.39 -24.08
CA LEU A 338 -81.47 -14.50 -24.72
C LEU A 338 -81.11 -13.31 -23.81
N ASP A 339 -82.10 -12.69 -23.18
CA ASP A 339 -81.89 -11.60 -22.21
C ASP A 339 -81.07 -12.08 -21.00
N ARG A 340 -81.35 -13.29 -20.48
CA ARG A 340 -80.57 -13.89 -19.39
C ARG A 340 -79.13 -14.19 -19.80
N LYS A 341 -78.90 -14.62 -21.05
CA LYS A 341 -77.54 -14.83 -21.60
C LYS A 341 -76.80 -13.50 -21.73
N LEU A 342 -77.45 -12.46 -22.25
CA LEU A 342 -76.89 -11.11 -22.34
C LEU A 342 -76.50 -10.52 -20.99
N MET A 343 -77.28 -10.79 -19.95
CA MET A 343 -76.96 -10.37 -18.58
C MET A 343 -75.76 -11.12 -17.98
N GLN A 344 -75.49 -12.35 -18.42
CA GLN A 344 -74.37 -13.16 -17.96
C GLN A 344 -73.05 -12.83 -18.67
N VAL A 345 -73.10 -12.34 -19.92
CA VAL A 345 -71.89 -11.92 -20.64
C VAL A 345 -71.28 -10.70 -19.91
N PRO A 346 -70.04 -10.79 -19.41
CA PRO A 346 -69.39 -9.67 -18.74
C PRO A 346 -69.30 -8.49 -19.70
N ARG A 347 -69.77 -7.31 -19.25
CA ARG A 347 -69.64 -6.10 -20.06
C ARG A 347 -68.18 -5.67 -20.03
N PRO A 348 -67.52 -5.50 -21.19
CA PRO A 348 -66.17 -4.96 -21.21
C PRO A 348 -66.24 -3.53 -20.67
N GLN A 349 -65.59 -3.27 -19.54
CA GLN A 349 -65.41 -1.90 -19.06
C GLN A 349 -64.47 -1.21 -20.03
N ARG A 350 -64.94 -0.14 -20.66
CA ARG A 350 -64.07 0.77 -21.42
C ARG A 350 -63.39 1.66 -20.40
N ASP A 351 -62.25 1.18 -19.89
CA ASP A 351 -61.37 2.02 -19.09
C ASP A 351 -60.96 3.21 -19.97
N SER A 352 -61.35 4.41 -19.53
CA SER A 352 -61.19 5.68 -20.25
C SER A 352 -59.89 6.36 -19.85
#